data_AF-A0A9D3LUU8-F1
#
_entry.id   AF-A0A9D3LUU8-F1
#
_cell.length_a   1.000
_cell.length_b   1.000
_cell.length_c   1.000
_cell.angle_alpha   90.00
_cell.angle_beta   90.00
_cell.angle_gamma   90.00
#
_symmetry.space_group_name_H-M   'P 1'
#
loop_
_entity.id
_entity.type
_entity.pdbx_description
1 polymer ?
#
loop_
_entity_poly.entity_id
_entity_poly.type
_entity_poly.pdbx_seq_one_letter_code
_entity_poly.pdbx_strand_id
1 'polypeptide(L)'
;MRFLRAKGKERQWLKNQALGELDDAKIIDGLTGEKAIYKRRGELEPELGTPQQKPKRLRLLVDVSGSMYRFNGVDGRLERSMEAVCMVMEALENYEHKFKYDITGHSGDGFDIELVRTDGVPKNNKQRLKVLKTMHAHSQFCMSGDYTLEGTEHAIQVLSREEADEHFVIVLSDANLERYGISPDRFARALTCNEQVNAFAIFIGSLGDQAERLQKTLPAGRSFVAMDTKQIPQILQQIFTSTMLSSA
;
A
#
# COMPACT_ATOMS: atom_id res chain seq x y z
N MET A 1 3.35 5.29 -16.26
CA MET A 1 3.42 3.85 -15.89
C MET A 1 4.70 3.11 -16.38
N ARG A 2 5.81 3.78 -16.73
CA ARG A 2 7.05 3.09 -17.17
C ARG A 2 7.97 2.56 -16.05
N PHE A 3 7.66 2.83 -14.78
CA PHE A 3 8.62 2.68 -13.66
C PHE A 3 8.21 1.65 -12.57
N LEU A 4 7.22 0.78 -12.85
CA LEU A 4 6.74 -0.24 -11.93
C LEU A 4 7.40 -1.60 -12.24
N ARG A 5 8.55 -1.92 -11.62
CA ARG A 5 9.23 -3.23 -11.76
C ARG A 5 9.62 -3.76 -10.38
N ALA A 6 9.43 -5.05 -10.11
CA ALA A 6 9.46 -5.59 -8.75
C ALA A 6 10.78 -6.25 -8.35
N LYS A 7 10.96 -6.40 -7.03
CA LYS A 7 12.08 -7.07 -6.37
C LYS A 7 11.73 -8.51 -5.96
N GLY A 8 12.25 -9.53 -6.64
CA GLY A 8 12.35 -10.88 -6.06
C GLY A 8 13.61 -11.05 -5.19
N LYS A 9 13.47 -11.28 -3.88
CA LYS A 9 14.62 -11.65 -3.02
C LYS A 9 15.04 -13.10 -3.27
N GLU A 10 15.73 -13.35 -4.38
CA GLU A 10 16.28 -14.68 -4.67
C GLU A 10 17.64 -14.85 -3.98
N ARG A 11 17.85 -16.02 -3.32
CA ARG A 11 19.14 -16.36 -2.73
C ARG A 11 20.17 -16.60 -3.82
N GLN A 12 21.07 -15.65 -4.02
CA GLN A 12 22.17 -15.74 -4.98
C GLN A 12 23.51 -15.95 -4.26
N TRP A 13 24.51 -16.38 -5.03
CA TRP A 13 25.88 -16.50 -4.53
C TRP A 13 26.55 -15.11 -4.51
N LEU A 14 26.69 -14.53 -3.32
CA LEU A 14 27.49 -13.33 -3.10
C LEU A 14 28.97 -13.71 -3.22
N LYS A 15 29.67 -13.20 -4.23
CA LYS A 15 31.10 -13.44 -4.48
C LYS A 15 31.99 -12.45 -3.71
N ASN A 16 33.30 -12.64 -3.76
CA ASN A 16 34.30 -11.75 -3.15
C ASN A 16 34.17 -11.63 -1.62
N GLN A 17 33.82 -12.72 -0.95
CA GLN A 17 33.66 -12.75 0.49
C GLN A 17 34.95 -13.21 1.16
N ALA A 18 35.21 -12.72 2.37
CA ALA A 18 36.33 -13.18 3.19
C ALA A 18 36.05 -14.52 3.90
N LEU A 19 34.78 -14.94 3.92
CA LEU A 19 34.29 -16.14 4.61
C LEU A 19 33.15 -16.76 3.77
N GLY A 20 33.12 -18.09 3.67
CA GLY A 20 32.08 -18.81 2.93
C GLY A 20 32.61 -20.08 2.26
N GLU A 21 31.89 -20.54 1.23
CA GLU A 21 32.36 -21.60 0.33
C GLU A 21 33.42 -21.02 -0.60
N LEU A 22 34.48 -21.76 -0.94
CA LEU A 22 35.51 -21.27 -1.87
C LEU A 22 34.87 -21.00 -3.25
N ASP A 23 35.15 -19.85 -3.86
CA ASP A 23 34.77 -19.58 -5.24
C ASP A 23 35.81 -20.19 -6.18
N ASP A 24 35.45 -21.27 -6.88
CA ASP A 24 36.36 -21.98 -7.79
C ASP A 24 36.97 -21.08 -8.88
N ALA A 25 36.30 -19.98 -9.22
CA ALA A 25 36.81 -18.98 -10.16
C ALA A 25 37.97 -18.13 -9.60
N LYS A 26 38.23 -18.17 -8.29
CA LYS A 26 39.23 -17.35 -7.56
C LYS A 26 40.35 -18.15 -6.91
N ILE A 27 40.51 -19.41 -7.31
CA ILE A 27 41.57 -20.28 -6.77
C ILE A 27 42.96 -19.68 -7.00
N ILE A 28 43.19 -19.06 -8.16
CA ILE A 28 44.47 -18.40 -8.51
C ILE A 28 44.70 -17.18 -7.60
N ASP A 29 43.69 -16.35 -7.39
CA ASP A 29 43.75 -15.17 -6.51
C ASP A 29 44.12 -15.57 -5.07
N GLY A 30 43.57 -16.69 -4.58
CA GLY A 30 43.87 -17.22 -3.24
C GLY A 30 45.31 -17.68 -3.08
N LEU A 31 45.91 -18.26 -4.12
CA LEU A 31 47.33 -18.63 -4.13
C LEU A 31 48.25 -17.40 -4.10
N THR A 32 47.77 -16.25 -4.58
CA THR A 32 48.49 -14.97 -4.54
C THR A 32 48.25 -14.16 -3.27
N GLY A 33 47.46 -14.68 -2.32
CA GLY A 33 47.23 -14.08 -1.01
C GLY A 33 45.97 -13.21 -0.91
N GLU A 34 45.11 -13.20 -1.92
CA GLU A 34 43.80 -12.52 -1.85
C GLU A 34 42.89 -13.22 -0.82
N LYS A 35 42.24 -12.43 0.04
CA LYS A 35 41.39 -12.95 1.12
C LYS A 35 39.91 -13.02 0.71
N ALA A 36 39.50 -12.22 -0.27
CA ALA A 36 38.13 -12.18 -0.78
C ALA A 36 37.86 -13.26 -1.85
N ILE A 37 38.12 -14.53 -1.53
CA ILE A 37 38.05 -15.66 -2.47
C ILE A 37 36.85 -16.58 -2.23
N TYR A 38 35.97 -16.23 -1.32
CA TYR A 38 34.82 -17.05 -0.94
C TYR A 38 33.52 -16.50 -1.54
N LYS A 39 32.52 -17.36 -1.64
CA LYS A 39 31.13 -17.05 -1.99
C LYS A 39 30.19 -17.55 -0.88
N ARG A 40 29.10 -16.83 -0.64
CA ARG A 40 28.06 -17.26 0.32
C ARG A 40 26.68 -17.07 -0.29
N ARG A 41 25.72 -17.94 0.05
CA ARG A 41 24.32 -17.70 -0.29
C ARG A 41 23.78 -16.55 0.55
N GLY A 42 23.38 -15.48 -0.12
CA GLY A 42 22.75 -14.33 0.50
C GLY A 42 21.58 -13.85 -0.35
N GLU A 43 20.69 -13.07 0.24
CA GLU A 43 19.66 -12.35 -0.49
C GLU A 43 20.32 -11.15 -1.15
N LEU A 44 20.34 -11.13 -2.48
CA LEU A 44 20.75 -9.95 -3.23
C LEU A 44 19.48 -9.18 -3.59
N GLU A 45 19.49 -7.87 -3.37
CA GLU A 45 18.41 -7.06 -3.91
C GLU A 45 18.49 -7.07 -5.44
N PRO A 46 17.35 -7.23 -6.14
CA PRO A 46 17.36 -7.32 -7.59
C PRO A 46 17.89 -6.05 -8.23
N GLU A 47 18.79 -6.24 -9.19
CA GLU A 47 19.31 -5.15 -9.98
C GLU A 47 18.19 -4.47 -10.79
N LEU A 48 18.34 -3.16 -10.97
CA LEU A 48 17.42 -2.32 -11.72
C LEU A 48 17.26 -2.88 -13.15
N GLY A 49 16.10 -3.46 -13.46
CA GLY A 49 15.82 -4.03 -14.79
C GLY A 49 15.40 -5.49 -14.79
N THR A 50 15.51 -6.19 -13.66
CA THR A 50 15.00 -7.56 -13.50
C THR A 50 13.49 -7.64 -13.78
N PRO A 51 13.03 -8.68 -14.51
CA PRO A 51 11.61 -8.85 -14.82
C PRO A 51 10.80 -9.25 -13.58
N GLN A 52 9.58 -8.71 -13.47
CA GLN A 52 8.63 -9.05 -12.42
C GLN A 52 8.30 -10.55 -12.46
N GLN A 53 8.37 -11.24 -11.32
CA GLN A 53 8.12 -12.68 -11.23
C GLN A 53 6.68 -12.96 -10.80
N LYS A 54 6.18 -12.24 -9.78
CA LYS A 54 4.81 -12.35 -9.28
C LYS A 54 4.10 -11.00 -9.34
N PRO A 55 2.76 -10.97 -9.51
CA PRO A 55 2.00 -9.73 -9.40
C PRO A 55 2.23 -9.10 -8.02
N LYS A 56 2.33 -7.76 -7.97
CA LYS A 56 2.30 -7.01 -6.71
C LYS A 56 0.92 -7.16 -6.09
N ARG A 57 0.87 -7.20 -4.77
CA ARG A 57 -0.39 -7.27 -4.03
C ARG A 57 -0.74 -5.90 -3.46
N LEU A 58 -1.88 -5.36 -3.88
CA LEU A 58 -2.39 -4.07 -3.43
C LEU A 58 -3.74 -4.23 -2.72
N ARG A 59 -3.88 -3.72 -1.51
CA ARG A 59 -5.19 -3.53 -0.88
C ARG A 59 -5.47 -2.05 -0.71
N LEU A 60 -6.60 -1.61 -1.23
CA LEU A 60 -7.14 -0.29 -0.94
C LEU A 60 -8.11 -0.43 0.25
N LEU A 61 -7.75 0.14 1.39
CA LEU A 61 -8.58 0.20 2.58
C LEU A 61 -9.28 1.56 2.62
N VAL A 62 -10.61 1.57 2.59
CA VAL A 62 -11.39 2.78 2.37
C VAL A 62 -12.26 3.11 3.57
N ASP A 63 -12.15 4.34 4.07
CA ASP A 63 -13.10 4.86 5.04
C ASP A 63 -14.49 4.98 4.40
N VAL A 64 -15.43 4.19 4.91
CA VAL A 64 -16.85 4.19 4.56
C VAL A 64 -17.68 4.44 5.82
N SER A 65 -17.17 5.26 6.74
CA SER A 65 -17.84 5.62 7.99
C SER A 65 -18.93 6.68 7.81
N GLY A 66 -19.75 6.86 8.85
CA GLY A 66 -20.80 7.87 8.87
C GLY A 66 -20.29 9.31 8.73
N SER A 67 -19.03 9.61 9.10
CA SER A 67 -18.47 10.96 8.88
C SER A 67 -18.22 11.24 7.41
N MET A 68 -17.88 10.21 6.62
CA MET A 68 -17.75 10.33 5.18
C MET A 68 -19.06 10.83 4.57
N TYR A 69 -20.18 10.19 4.91
CA TYR A 69 -21.50 10.59 4.40
C TYR A 69 -21.97 11.94 4.97
N ARG A 70 -21.91 12.12 6.29
CA ARG A 70 -22.46 13.30 6.97
C ARG A 70 -21.80 14.60 6.53
N PHE A 71 -20.48 14.59 6.34
CA PHE A 71 -19.73 15.79 5.95
C PHE A 71 -19.54 15.93 4.44
N ASN A 72 -19.99 14.96 3.64
CA ASN A 72 -19.85 15.02 2.19
C ASN A 72 -20.49 16.27 1.58
N GLY A 73 -21.64 16.73 2.08
CA GLY A 73 -22.28 17.95 1.58
C GLY A 73 -21.50 19.24 1.90
N VAL A 74 -20.52 19.20 2.81
CA VAL A 74 -19.68 20.34 3.18
C VAL A 74 -18.41 20.36 2.35
N ASP A 75 -17.72 19.22 2.26
CA ASP A 75 -16.39 19.16 1.68
C ASP A 75 -16.22 18.14 0.57
N GLY A 76 -17.23 17.36 0.18
CA GLY A 76 -17.16 16.36 -0.89
C GLY A 76 -16.27 15.14 -0.60
N ARG A 77 -15.92 14.85 0.66
CA ARG A 77 -14.96 13.77 1.00
C ARG A 77 -15.38 12.36 0.56
N LEU A 78 -16.66 12.02 0.63
CA LEU A 78 -17.16 10.71 0.20
C LEU A 78 -17.16 10.61 -1.33
N GLU A 79 -17.56 11.66 -2.02
CA GLU A 79 -17.45 11.76 -3.48
C GLU A 79 -16.00 11.59 -3.93
N ARG A 80 -15.06 12.32 -3.33
CA ARG A 80 -13.63 12.16 -3.63
C ARG A 80 -13.11 10.76 -3.34
N SER A 81 -13.55 10.13 -2.24
CA SER A 81 -13.20 8.74 -1.93
C SER A 81 -13.69 7.79 -3.02
N MET A 82 -14.95 7.93 -3.44
CA MET A 82 -15.54 7.13 -4.52
C MET A 82 -14.85 7.37 -5.86
N GLU A 83 -14.49 8.61 -6.19
CA GLU A 83 -13.70 8.95 -7.37
C GLU A 83 -12.31 8.29 -7.35
N ALA A 84 -11.61 8.32 -6.21
CA ALA A 84 -10.31 7.67 -6.04
C ALA A 84 -10.42 6.14 -6.20
N VAL A 85 -11.45 5.53 -5.61
CA VAL A 85 -11.74 4.09 -5.77
C VAL A 85 -12.05 3.75 -7.24
N CYS A 86 -12.87 4.57 -7.92
CA CYS A 86 -13.17 4.39 -9.34
C CYS A 86 -11.90 4.45 -10.20
N MET A 87 -11.07 5.46 -9.96
CA MET A 87 -9.80 5.64 -10.65
C MET A 87 -8.86 4.44 -10.46
N VAL A 88 -8.76 3.86 -9.26
CA VAL A 88 -7.95 2.66 -9.01
C VAL A 88 -8.51 1.47 -9.79
N MET A 89 -9.83 1.26 -9.77
CA MET A 89 -10.47 0.16 -10.53
C MET A 89 -10.29 0.28 -12.04
N GLU A 90 -10.23 1.50 -12.57
CA GLU A 90 -9.98 1.78 -14.00
C GLU A 90 -8.49 1.67 -14.34
N ALA A 91 -7.61 2.25 -13.53
CA ALA A 91 -6.17 2.28 -13.78
C ALA A 91 -5.52 0.89 -13.75
N LEU A 92 -6.11 -0.04 -13.00
CA LEU A 92 -5.63 -1.42 -12.88
C LEU A 92 -6.32 -2.39 -13.85
N GLU A 93 -7.32 -1.93 -14.61
CA GLU A 93 -7.96 -2.75 -15.65
C GLU A 93 -6.92 -3.15 -16.72
N ASN A 94 -6.87 -4.44 -17.06
CA ASN A 94 -5.89 -5.03 -17.98
C ASN A 94 -4.44 -5.07 -17.45
N TYR A 95 -4.21 -4.73 -16.18
CA TYR A 95 -2.89 -4.82 -15.52
C TYR A 95 -2.84 -5.93 -14.47
N GLU A 96 -3.74 -6.91 -14.52
CA GLU A 96 -3.90 -7.98 -13.51
C GLU A 96 -2.67 -8.89 -13.40
N HIS A 97 -1.91 -9.01 -14.50
CA HIS A 97 -0.63 -9.72 -14.51
C HIS A 97 0.47 -9.00 -13.70
N LYS A 98 0.34 -7.68 -13.49
CA LYS A 98 1.26 -6.86 -12.68
C LYS A 98 0.76 -6.60 -11.28
N PHE A 99 -0.55 -6.46 -11.11
CA PHE A 99 -1.20 -6.14 -9.84
C PHE A 99 -2.38 -7.05 -9.58
N LYS A 100 -2.36 -7.72 -8.43
CA LYS A 100 -3.55 -8.28 -7.80
C LYS A 100 -4.06 -7.29 -6.77
N TYR A 101 -5.31 -6.89 -6.88
CA TYR A 101 -5.89 -5.94 -5.94
C TYR A 101 -7.26 -6.34 -5.41
N ASP A 102 -7.56 -5.87 -4.21
CA ASP A 102 -8.88 -5.87 -3.61
C ASP A 102 -9.16 -4.53 -2.95
N ILE A 103 -10.43 -4.31 -2.63
CA ILE A 103 -10.91 -3.09 -1.98
C ILE A 103 -11.76 -3.51 -0.80
N THR A 104 -11.38 -3.01 0.36
CA THR A 104 -12.03 -3.28 1.65
C THR A 104 -12.38 -1.95 2.30
N GLY A 105 -13.46 -1.90 3.05
CA GLY A 105 -13.90 -0.73 3.79
C GLY A 105 -13.74 -0.90 5.30
N HIS A 106 -13.65 0.20 6.02
CA HIS A 106 -13.88 0.25 7.46
C HIS A 106 -14.94 1.29 7.81
N SER A 107 -15.74 1.02 8.84
CA SER A 107 -16.73 1.93 9.42
C SER A 107 -16.99 1.52 10.87
N GLY A 108 -17.93 2.17 11.56
CA GLY A 108 -18.34 1.72 12.90
C GLY A 108 -18.98 0.33 12.96
N ASP A 109 -19.29 -0.29 11.81
CA ASP A 109 -19.80 -1.68 11.75
C ASP A 109 -18.68 -2.73 11.72
N GLY A 110 -17.46 -2.34 11.34
CA GLY A 110 -16.35 -3.28 11.23
C GLY A 110 -15.18 -2.77 10.39
N PHE A 111 -14.14 -3.61 10.30
CA PHE A 111 -12.82 -3.24 9.78
C PHE A 111 -12.42 -3.93 8.46
N ASP A 112 -13.23 -4.84 7.94
CA ASP A 112 -12.96 -5.62 6.72
C ASP A 112 -14.24 -5.78 5.87
N ILE A 113 -14.88 -4.65 5.57
CA ILE A 113 -16.11 -4.62 4.76
C ILE A 113 -15.72 -4.87 3.30
N GLU A 114 -16.07 -6.04 2.76
CA GLU A 114 -15.72 -6.40 1.39
C GLU A 114 -16.43 -5.49 0.36
N LEU A 115 -15.65 -4.80 -0.47
CA LEU A 115 -16.16 -3.98 -1.58
C LEU A 115 -15.81 -4.59 -2.93
N VAL A 116 -14.58 -5.09 -3.08
CA VAL A 116 -14.07 -5.78 -4.27
C VAL A 116 -13.15 -6.91 -3.83
N ARG A 117 -13.33 -8.10 -4.39
CA ARG A 117 -12.42 -9.25 -4.19
C ARG A 117 -11.39 -9.36 -5.30
N THR A 118 -10.26 -9.99 -5.01
CA THR A 118 -9.19 -10.27 -5.99
C THR A 118 -9.64 -11.15 -7.16
N ASP A 119 -10.58 -12.07 -6.94
CA ASP A 119 -11.18 -12.95 -7.95
C ASP A 119 -12.44 -12.34 -8.62
N GLY A 120 -12.89 -11.18 -8.14
CA GLY A 120 -14.15 -10.54 -8.51
C GLY A 120 -14.00 -9.08 -8.93
N VAL A 121 -12.86 -8.70 -9.53
CA VAL A 121 -12.60 -7.32 -9.94
C VAL A 121 -13.61 -6.83 -11.00
N PRO A 122 -14.11 -5.58 -10.89
CA PRO A 122 -15.10 -5.06 -11.81
C PRO A 122 -14.51 -4.79 -13.20
N LYS A 123 -15.16 -5.33 -14.24
CA LYS A 123 -14.72 -5.33 -15.64
C LYS A 123 -15.42 -4.29 -16.52
N ASN A 124 -16.34 -3.52 -15.96
CA ASN A 124 -17.11 -2.52 -16.70
C ASN A 124 -17.73 -1.47 -15.77
N ASN A 125 -18.19 -0.38 -16.36
CA ASN A 125 -18.75 0.77 -15.64
C ASN A 125 -19.98 0.41 -14.79
N LYS A 126 -20.79 -0.57 -15.22
CA LYS A 126 -21.94 -1.03 -14.43
C LYS A 126 -21.49 -1.71 -13.13
N GLN A 127 -20.45 -2.54 -13.18
CA GLN A 127 -19.90 -3.21 -12.00
C GLN A 127 -19.17 -2.22 -11.09
N ARG A 128 -18.39 -1.29 -11.64
CA ARG A 128 -17.75 -0.21 -10.87
C ARG A 128 -18.79 0.65 -10.15
N LEU A 129 -19.84 1.07 -10.85
CA LEU A 129 -20.94 1.82 -10.26
C LEU A 129 -21.64 1.05 -9.12
N LYS A 130 -21.73 -0.29 -9.21
CA LYS A 130 -22.28 -1.10 -8.12
C LYS A 130 -21.41 -0.98 -6.86
N VAL A 131 -20.09 -1.03 -6.99
CA VAL A 131 -19.15 -0.84 -5.87
C VAL A 131 -19.34 0.54 -5.23
N LEU A 132 -19.39 1.60 -6.04
CA LEU A 132 -19.58 2.97 -5.54
C LEU A 132 -20.93 3.14 -4.82
N LYS A 133 -22.01 2.55 -5.36
CA LYS A 133 -23.32 2.54 -4.69
C LYS A 133 -23.27 1.81 -3.35
N THR A 134 -22.55 0.69 -3.26
CA THR A 134 -22.33 -0.02 -1.99
C THR A 134 -21.61 0.87 -0.99
N MET A 135 -20.52 1.53 -1.39
CA MET A 135 -19.78 2.46 -0.52
C MET A 135 -20.68 3.57 0.02
N HIS A 136 -21.45 4.21 -0.87
CA HIS A 136 -22.35 5.30 -0.51
C HIS A 136 -23.46 4.84 0.44
N ALA A 137 -24.14 3.73 0.11
CA ALA A 137 -25.20 3.19 0.96
C ALA A 137 -24.66 2.74 2.32
N HIS A 138 -23.49 2.08 2.36
CA HIS A 138 -22.86 1.66 3.61
C HIS A 138 -22.52 2.86 4.50
N SER A 139 -21.88 3.87 3.94
CA SER A 139 -21.53 5.10 4.67
C SER A 139 -22.76 5.82 5.23
N GLN A 140 -23.90 5.73 4.55
CA GLN A 140 -25.16 6.33 4.99
C GLN A 140 -25.80 5.61 6.19
N PHE A 141 -25.70 4.28 6.24
CA PHE A 141 -26.47 3.45 7.19
C PHE A 141 -25.62 2.76 8.27
N CYS A 142 -24.29 2.88 8.21
CA CYS A 142 -23.42 2.27 9.21
C CYS A 142 -23.55 2.90 10.60
N MET A 143 -23.20 2.13 11.63
CA MET A 143 -23.08 2.61 12.99
C MET A 143 -21.95 3.65 13.11
N SER A 144 -22.09 4.56 14.09
CA SER A 144 -21.01 5.47 14.43
C SER A 144 -19.84 4.71 15.05
N GLY A 145 -18.63 5.00 14.59
CA GLY A 145 -17.40 4.41 15.10
C GLY A 145 -16.31 4.48 14.04
N ASP A 146 -15.11 4.11 14.44
CA ASP A 146 -13.92 4.11 13.60
C ASP A 146 -13.08 2.88 13.93
N TYR A 147 -12.78 2.12 12.90
CA TYR A 147 -11.90 0.95 12.97
C TYR A 147 -10.70 1.13 12.03
N THR A 148 -10.20 2.36 11.87
CA THR A 148 -9.08 2.66 10.98
C THR A 148 -7.82 1.89 11.41
N LEU A 149 -7.53 1.84 12.70
CA LEU A 149 -6.35 1.14 13.22
C LEU A 149 -6.46 -0.37 13.00
N GLU A 150 -7.56 -0.96 13.44
CA GLU A 150 -7.85 -2.39 13.34
C GLU A 150 -7.88 -2.83 11.87
N GLY A 151 -8.51 -2.03 11.00
CA GLY A 151 -8.54 -2.29 9.56
C GLY A 151 -7.16 -2.22 8.92
N THR A 152 -6.34 -1.25 9.31
CA THR A 152 -4.97 -1.11 8.81
C THR A 152 -4.10 -2.29 9.23
N GLU A 153 -4.11 -2.64 10.52
CA GLU A 153 -3.36 -3.77 11.06
C GLU A 153 -3.82 -5.09 10.45
N HIS A 154 -5.14 -5.28 10.33
CA HIS A 154 -5.71 -6.48 9.72
C HIS A 154 -5.30 -6.61 8.25
N ALA A 155 -5.42 -5.54 7.46
CA ALA A 155 -5.01 -5.50 6.06
C ALA A 155 -3.53 -5.88 5.90
N ILE A 156 -2.65 -5.33 6.73
CA ILE A 156 -1.22 -5.64 6.72
C ILE A 156 -0.97 -7.11 7.06
N GLN A 157 -1.62 -7.64 8.09
CA GLN A 157 -1.45 -9.04 8.52
C GLN A 157 -1.95 -10.05 7.48
N VAL A 158 -3.05 -9.74 6.78
CA VAL A 158 -3.57 -10.59 5.71
C VAL A 158 -2.60 -10.59 4.54
N LEU A 159 -2.20 -9.40 4.07
CA LEU A 159 -1.34 -9.28 2.90
C LEU A 159 0.03 -9.90 3.13
N SER A 160 0.62 -9.79 4.32
CA SER A 160 1.93 -10.37 4.61
C SER A 160 2.00 -11.90 4.49
N ARG A 161 0.84 -12.58 4.42
CA ARG A 161 0.76 -14.05 4.26
C ARG A 161 0.55 -14.47 2.81
N GLU A 162 0.24 -13.52 1.91
CA GLU A 162 0.03 -13.80 0.50
C GLU A 162 1.35 -13.79 -0.27
N GLU A 163 1.46 -14.62 -1.31
CA GLU A 163 2.63 -14.57 -2.19
C GLU A 163 2.51 -13.44 -3.21
N ALA A 164 3.45 -12.49 -3.17
CA ALA A 164 3.60 -11.41 -4.13
C ALA A 164 5.06 -10.91 -4.12
N ASP A 165 5.48 -10.21 -5.18
CA ASP A 165 6.81 -9.59 -5.19
C ASP A 165 6.89 -8.44 -4.18
N GLU A 166 5.80 -7.68 -4.01
CA GLU A 166 5.66 -6.61 -3.03
C GLU A 166 4.20 -6.49 -2.57
N HIS A 167 4.01 -6.06 -1.32
CA HIS A 167 2.71 -5.83 -0.71
C HIS A 167 2.50 -4.36 -0.39
N PHE A 168 1.31 -3.87 -0.71
CA PHE A 168 0.90 -2.49 -0.50
C PHE A 168 -0.45 -2.43 0.18
N VAL A 169 -0.54 -1.62 1.23
CA VAL A 169 -1.81 -1.19 1.83
C VAL A 169 -1.91 0.31 1.66
N ILE A 170 -2.98 0.78 1.03
CA ILE A 170 -3.24 2.21 0.90
C ILE A 170 -4.55 2.50 1.63
N VAL A 171 -4.46 3.28 2.70
CA VAL A 171 -5.60 3.69 3.53
C VAL A 171 -6.13 5.03 3.02
N LEU A 172 -7.40 5.09 2.64
CA LEU A 172 -8.11 6.33 2.32
C LEU A 172 -8.93 6.77 3.52
N SER A 173 -8.66 7.95 4.07
CA SER A 173 -9.30 8.44 5.30
C SER A 173 -9.69 9.92 5.22
N ASP A 174 -10.68 10.35 5.99
CA ASP A 174 -11.06 11.76 6.16
C ASP A 174 -10.23 12.53 7.21
N ALA A 175 -9.13 11.93 7.69
CA ALA A 175 -8.23 12.48 8.69
C ALA A 175 -8.87 12.74 10.06
N ASN A 176 -10.07 12.23 10.34
CA ASN A 176 -10.81 12.53 11.57
C ASN A 176 -10.43 11.61 12.76
N LEU A 177 -9.17 11.21 12.84
CA LEU A 177 -8.66 10.23 13.82
C LEU A 177 -8.78 10.71 15.27
N GLU A 178 -8.50 12.00 15.53
CA GLU A 178 -8.55 12.59 16.88
C GLU A 178 -9.94 12.44 17.52
N ARG A 179 -11.01 12.51 16.73
CA ARG A 179 -12.40 12.42 17.20
C ARG A 179 -12.74 11.04 17.78
N TYR A 180 -12.02 10.02 17.36
CA TYR A 180 -12.18 8.64 17.82
C TYR A 180 -11.10 8.24 18.84
N GLY A 181 -10.31 9.19 19.33
CA GLY A 181 -9.24 8.93 20.30
C GLY A 181 -8.04 8.19 19.70
N ILE A 182 -7.90 8.21 18.39
CA ILE A 182 -6.75 7.62 17.69
C ILE A 182 -5.66 8.67 17.61
N SER A 183 -4.58 8.46 18.39
CA SER A 183 -3.42 9.34 18.30
C SER A 183 -2.62 9.07 17.02
N PRO A 184 -1.95 10.09 16.45
CA PRO A 184 -1.09 9.93 15.28
C PRO A 184 -0.02 8.85 15.49
N ASP A 185 0.54 8.72 16.71
CA ASP A 185 1.53 7.70 17.04
C ASP A 185 0.97 6.28 16.94
N ARG A 186 -0.29 6.06 17.33
CA ARG A 186 -0.93 4.75 17.18
C ARG A 186 -1.12 4.41 15.70
N PHE A 187 -1.53 5.38 14.90
CA PHE A 187 -1.68 5.16 13.47
C PHE A 187 -0.34 4.97 12.76
N ALA A 188 0.70 5.69 13.17
CA ALA A 188 2.07 5.47 12.70
C ALA A 188 2.53 4.02 12.97
N ARG A 189 2.29 3.51 14.19
CA ARG A 189 2.61 2.11 14.54
C ARG A 189 1.81 1.11 13.72
N ALA A 190 0.52 1.37 13.48
CA ALA A 190 -0.30 0.52 12.62
C ALA A 190 0.26 0.46 11.19
N LEU A 191 0.61 1.61 10.60
CA LEU A 191 1.23 1.69 9.27
C LEU A 191 2.64 1.06 9.19
N THR A 192 3.29 0.81 10.32
CA THR A 192 4.65 0.24 10.38
C THR A 192 4.69 -1.12 11.10
N CYS A 193 3.56 -1.78 11.32
CA CYS A 193 3.50 -2.98 12.16
C CYS A 193 4.17 -4.21 11.54
N ASN A 194 4.37 -4.21 10.22
CA ASN A 194 5.12 -5.24 9.50
C ASN A 194 5.94 -4.62 8.36
N GLU A 195 7.26 -4.81 8.40
CA GLU A 195 8.21 -4.28 7.40
C GLU A 195 8.06 -4.92 6.01
N GLN A 196 7.42 -6.08 5.90
CA GLN A 196 7.17 -6.75 4.62
C GLN A 196 6.04 -6.08 3.81
N VAL A 197 5.24 -5.22 4.44
CA VAL A 197 4.10 -4.56 3.79
C VAL A 197 4.30 -3.05 3.78
N ASN A 198 4.26 -2.46 2.59
CA ASN A 198 4.36 -1.02 2.42
C ASN A 198 2.98 -0.39 2.64
N ALA A 199 2.74 0.13 3.84
CA ALA A 199 1.48 0.78 4.17
C ALA A 199 1.58 2.31 4.12
N PHE A 200 0.57 2.93 3.51
CA PHE A 200 0.47 4.37 3.28
C PHE A 200 -0.93 4.88 3.62
N ALA A 201 -1.04 6.15 4.01
CA ALA A 201 -2.30 6.85 4.20
C ALA A 201 -2.46 7.99 3.19
N ILE A 202 -3.64 8.12 2.60
CA ILE A 202 -4.04 9.26 1.77
C ILE A 202 -5.25 9.90 2.43
N PHE A 203 -5.07 11.13 2.90
CA PHE A 203 -6.13 11.93 3.49
C PHE A 203 -6.89 12.67 2.39
N ILE A 204 -8.13 12.26 2.16
CA ILE A 204 -9.02 12.73 1.08
C ILE A 204 -10.12 13.68 1.59
N GLY A 205 -10.18 13.88 2.89
CA GLY A 205 -10.97 14.90 3.55
C GLY A 205 -10.18 15.46 4.73
N SER A 206 -10.58 16.63 5.21
CA SER A 206 -10.05 17.23 6.43
C SER A 206 -11.08 18.21 6.99
N LEU A 207 -11.22 18.25 8.31
CA LEU A 207 -11.84 19.39 8.99
C LEU A 207 -10.71 20.31 9.44
N GLY A 208 -10.53 21.45 8.76
CA GLY A 208 -9.42 22.36 9.04
C GLY A 208 -8.06 21.79 8.61
N ASP A 209 -7.03 21.97 9.44
CA ASP A 209 -5.63 21.62 9.17
C ASP A 209 -5.22 20.19 9.62
N GLN A 210 -6.20 19.35 9.99
CA GLN A 210 -5.97 18.03 10.58
C GLN A 210 -5.13 17.10 9.68
N ALA A 211 -5.43 17.05 8.39
CA ALA A 211 -4.67 16.24 7.44
C ALA A 211 -3.19 16.67 7.34
N GLU A 212 -2.91 17.98 7.37
CA GLU A 212 -1.55 18.51 7.33
C GLU A 212 -0.79 18.23 8.63
N ARG A 213 -1.46 18.34 9.78
CA ARG A 213 -0.89 18.00 11.08
C ARG A 213 -0.54 16.52 11.15
N LEU A 214 -1.45 15.64 10.73
CA LEU A 214 -1.19 14.19 10.66
C LEU A 214 -0.02 13.88 9.74
N GLN A 215 0.05 14.50 8.57
CA GLN A 215 1.15 14.29 7.63
C GLN A 215 2.52 14.65 8.23
N LYS A 216 2.60 15.66 9.10
CA LYS A 216 3.84 16.05 9.80
C LYS A 216 4.24 15.10 10.92
N THR A 217 3.29 14.38 11.51
CA THR A 217 3.54 13.45 12.63
C THR A 217 3.78 12.02 12.17
N LEU A 218 3.15 11.61 11.07
CA LEU A 218 3.33 10.26 10.51
C LEU A 218 4.73 10.08 9.90
N PRO A 219 5.22 8.83 9.78
CA PRO A 219 6.54 8.57 9.22
C PRO A 219 6.70 9.19 7.83
N ALA A 220 7.85 9.82 7.60
CA ALA A 220 8.14 10.52 6.34
C ALA A 220 7.90 9.61 5.13
N GLY A 221 7.17 10.12 4.14
CA GLY A 221 6.83 9.37 2.92
C GLY A 221 5.71 8.33 3.06
N ARG A 222 5.08 8.18 4.24
CA ARG A 222 3.96 7.24 4.46
C ARG A 222 2.58 7.88 4.46
N SER A 223 2.48 9.20 4.35
CA SER A 223 1.20 9.91 4.36
C SER A 223 1.15 11.03 3.33
N PHE A 224 -0.01 11.16 2.69
CA PHE A 224 -0.28 12.14 1.65
C PHE A 224 -1.61 12.83 1.91
N VAL A 225 -1.75 14.06 1.44
CA VAL A 225 -3.01 14.82 1.48
C VAL A 225 -3.47 15.02 0.04
N ALA A 226 -4.74 14.71 -0.24
CA ALA A 226 -5.33 14.77 -1.57
C ALA A 226 -6.73 15.41 -1.50
N MET A 227 -6.75 16.75 -1.41
CA MET A 227 -8.02 17.52 -1.40
C MET A 227 -8.61 17.69 -2.82
N ASP A 228 -7.82 17.41 -3.86
CA ASP A 228 -8.25 17.33 -5.26
C ASP A 228 -7.94 15.92 -5.79
N THR A 229 -8.93 15.24 -6.36
CA THR A 229 -8.77 13.86 -6.87
C THR A 229 -7.78 13.77 -8.02
N LYS A 230 -7.50 14.88 -8.71
CA LYS A 230 -6.43 14.97 -9.72
C LYS A 230 -5.04 14.71 -9.16
N GLN A 231 -4.85 14.82 -7.84
CA GLN A 231 -3.57 14.54 -7.16
C GLN A 231 -3.35 13.05 -6.90
N ILE A 232 -4.42 12.24 -6.86
CA ILE A 232 -4.36 10.81 -6.55
C ILE A 232 -3.43 10.03 -7.50
N PRO A 233 -3.47 10.22 -8.84
CA PRO A 233 -2.54 9.53 -9.74
C PRO A 233 -1.07 9.82 -9.42
N GLN A 234 -0.75 11.08 -9.10
CA GLN A 234 0.61 11.50 -8.78
C GLN A 234 1.07 10.91 -7.45
N ILE A 235 0.19 10.90 -6.44
CA ILE A 235 0.44 10.30 -5.13
C ILE A 235 0.68 8.79 -5.27
N LEU A 236 -0.18 8.07 -6.00
CA LEU A 236 0.01 6.64 -6.27
C LEU A 236 1.34 6.37 -6.99
N GLN A 237 1.68 7.20 -7.99
CA GLN A 237 2.97 7.10 -8.65
C GLN A 237 4.14 7.32 -7.69
N GLN A 238 4.05 8.30 -6.79
CA GLN A 238 5.05 8.55 -5.76
C GLN A 238 5.18 7.36 -4.80
N ILE A 239 4.07 6.83 -4.30
CA ILE A 239 4.02 5.63 -3.43
C ILE A 239 4.74 4.46 -4.09
N PHE A 240 4.41 4.17 -5.35
CA PHE A 240 5.01 3.03 -6.04
C PHE A 240 6.46 3.26 -6.49
N THR A 241 6.92 4.51 -6.56
CA THR A 241 8.31 4.84 -6.93
C THR A 241 9.20 4.94 -5.70
N SER A 242 8.68 5.40 -4.55
CA SER A 242 9.45 5.53 -3.32
C SER A 242 9.90 4.17 -2.79
N THR A 243 9.06 3.14 -2.88
CA THR A 243 9.46 1.78 -2.49
C THR A 243 10.59 1.21 -3.36
N MET A 244 10.70 1.66 -4.61
CA MET A 244 11.82 1.32 -5.50
C MET A 244 13.14 1.94 -5.05
N LEU A 245 13.10 3.13 -4.45
CA LEU A 245 14.29 3.92 -4.07
C LEU A 245 14.72 3.69 -2.62
N SER A 246 13.79 3.42 -1.70
CA SER A 246 14.10 3.17 -0.27
C SER A 246 14.79 1.82 -0.02
N SER A 247 14.97 1.04 -1.07
CA SER A 247 15.58 -0.27 -1.06
C SER A 247 16.84 -0.26 -1.94
N ALA A 248 17.57 0.86 -2.02
CA ALA A 248 18.83 1.00 -2.74
C ALA A 248 19.87 1.59 -1.78
#